data_AF-A0A5E4NR03-F1
#
_entry.id   AF-A0A5E4NR03-F1
#
_cell.length_a   1.000
_cell.length_b   1.000
_cell.length_c   1.000
_cell.angle_alpha   90.00
_cell.angle_beta   90.00
_cell.angle_gamma   90.00
#
_symmetry.space_group_name_H-M   'P 1'
#
loop_
_entity.id
_entity.type
_entity.pdbx_description
1 polymer ?
#
loop_
_entity_poly.entity_id
_entity_poly.type
_entity_poly.pdbx_seq_one_letter_code
_entity_poly.pdbx_strand_id
1 'polypeptide(L)'
;MDKEFLEPIHCHKCKKKTKHFKPIKVQTINSLWKISTQWLKYKTNKRKETISKIKFEKITEQDKLSIAKELHKPLSSRFPKRKIKTYGIDDLWAADLILMKNYGDENVGYLNILNVIDTFSKFDWSESLKKNDGKNVTKGFEEIIKTANLH
;
A
#
# COMPACT_ATOMS: atom_id res chain seq x y z
N MET A 1 -10.09 36.54 22.62
CA MET A 1 -10.53 35.24 23.17
C MET A 1 -10.99 34.50 21.93
N ASP A 2 -10.23 33.56 21.35
CA ASP A 2 -9.60 32.41 21.97
C ASP A 2 -8.24 32.09 21.32
N LYS A 3 -7.20 31.95 22.16
CA LYS A 3 -5.89 31.43 21.76
C LYS A 3 -5.92 29.92 21.99
N GLU A 4 -6.38 29.15 21.01
CA GLU A 4 -6.07 27.71 20.98
C GLU A 4 -4.58 27.54 20.71
N PHE A 5 -3.81 27.49 21.79
CA PHE A 5 -2.44 27.02 21.80
C PHE A 5 -2.47 25.51 21.50
N LEU A 6 -2.35 25.14 20.23
CA LEU A 6 -2.06 23.75 19.85
C LEU A 6 -0.77 23.31 20.53
N GLU A 7 -0.85 22.26 21.33
CA GLU A 7 0.28 21.73 22.09
C GLU A 7 1.42 21.29 21.16
N PRO A 8 2.69 21.54 21.53
CA PRO A 8 3.83 21.20 20.69
C PRO A 8 3.98 19.68 20.54
N ILE A 9 3.92 19.21 19.30
CA ILE A 9 4.09 17.79 18.94
C ILE A 9 5.51 17.32 19.33
N HIS A 10 5.59 16.19 20.01
CA HIS A 10 6.85 15.60 20.46
C HIS A 10 7.37 14.58 19.44
N CYS A 11 8.58 14.81 18.90
CA CYS A 11 9.26 13.84 18.05
C CYS A 11 9.84 12.70 18.91
N HIS A 12 9.22 11.51 18.88
CA HIS A 12 9.66 10.33 19.64
C HIS A 12 11.13 9.94 19.37
N LYS A 13 11.61 10.16 18.13
CA LYS A 13 12.96 9.78 17.70
C LYS A 13 14.07 10.72 18.20
N CYS A 14 13.72 11.96 18.50
CA CYS A 14 14.70 13.02 18.74
C CYS A 14 14.47 13.80 20.04
N LYS A 15 13.39 13.49 20.78
CA LYS A 15 12.96 14.07 22.06
C LYS A 15 12.89 15.61 22.10
N LYS A 16 12.91 16.26 20.94
CA LYS A 16 12.89 17.71 20.79
C LYS A 16 11.46 18.17 20.49
N LYS A 17 10.99 19.17 21.22
CA LYS A 17 9.69 19.83 20.98
C LYS A 17 9.76 20.60 19.66
N THR A 18 8.71 20.53 18.83
CA THR A 18 8.58 21.40 17.66
C THR A 18 8.52 22.86 18.12
N LYS A 19 9.46 23.71 17.69
CA LYS A 19 9.35 25.16 17.93
C LYS A 19 8.26 25.73 17.01
N HIS A 20 7.30 26.45 17.60
CA HIS A 20 6.18 27.19 17.00
C HIS A 20 5.76 26.77 15.58
N PHE A 21 4.73 25.92 15.52
CA PHE A 21 4.05 25.54 14.30
C PHE A 21 3.04 26.64 13.90
N LYS A 22 3.19 27.27 12.73
CA LYS A 22 2.20 28.22 12.18
C LYS A 22 1.49 27.56 11.00
N PRO A 23 0.29 26.99 11.19
CA PRO A 23 -0.48 26.40 10.10
C PRO A 23 -0.94 27.49 9.13
N ILE A 24 -0.85 27.21 7.81
CA ILE A 24 -1.39 28.08 6.76
C ILE A 24 -2.72 27.47 6.29
N LYS A 25 -3.80 28.26 6.32
CA LYS A 25 -5.08 27.89 5.73
C LYS A 25 -4.99 28.08 4.21
N VAL A 26 -5.23 27.02 3.45
CA VAL A 26 -5.24 27.05 1.98
C VAL A 26 -6.64 26.64 1.51
N GLN A 27 -7.24 27.46 0.64
CA GLN A 27 -8.51 27.14 0.01
C GLN A 27 -8.24 26.24 -1.20
N THR A 28 -8.91 25.10 -1.26
CA THR A 28 -8.79 24.17 -2.39
C THR A 28 -9.72 24.57 -3.53
N ILE A 29 -9.48 24.03 -4.72
CA ILE A 29 -10.29 24.25 -5.94
C ILE A 29 -11.79 23.96 -5.76
N ASN A 30 -12.16 23.20 -4.73
CA ASN A 30 -13.56 22.89 -4.39
C ASN A 30 -14.10 23.79 -3.26
N SER A 31 -13.50 24.97 -3.04
CA SER A 31 -13.85 25.94 -1.99
C SER A 31 -13.74 25.44 -0.54
N LEU A 32 -13.20 24.22 -0.32
CA LEU A 32 -12.97 23.65 1.00
C LEU A 32 -11.64 24.17 1.58
N TRP A 33 -11.66 24.53 2.86
CA TRP A 33 -10.48 24.97 3.60
C TRP A 33 -9.67 23.77 4.10
N LYS A 34 -8.42 23.65 3.66
CA LYS A 34 -7.46 22.68 4.22
C LYS A 34 -6.41 23.40 5.06
N ILE A 35 -6.09 22.82 6.21
CA ILE A 35 -4.90 23.18 6.97
C ILE A 35 -3.73 22.48 6.29
N SER A 36 -2.90 23.24 5.58
CA SER A 36 -1.68 22.70 4.96
C SER A 36 -0.57 22.72 6.00
N THR A 37 -0.10 21.53 6.38
CA THR A 37 1.08 21.40 7.24
C THR A 37 2.33 21.46 6.38
N GLN A 38 3.10 22.55 6.48
CA GLN A 38 4.43 22.57 5.89
C GLN A 38 5.32 21.65 6.74
N TRP A 39 5.68 20.50 6.19
CA TRP A 39 6.58 19.55 6.83
C TRP A 39 7.93 20.23 7.09
N LEU A 40 8.20 20.59 8.35
CA LEU A 40 9.54 20.97 8.78
C LEU A 40 10.43 19.74 8.65
N LYS A 41 11.18 19.66 7.54
CA LYS A 41 12.24 18.66 7.34
C LYS A 41 13.14 18.68 8.58
N TYR A 42 13.06 17.64 9.38
CA TYR A 42 14.02 17.42 10.45
C TYR A 42 15.40 17.28 9.79
N LYS A 43 16.36 18.12 10.17
CA LYS A 43 17.77 17.96 9.75
C LYS A 43 18.33 16.72 10.46
N THR A 44 17.99 15.53 9.98
CA THR A 44 18.84 14.36 10.20
C THR A 44 20.13 14.61 9.44
N ASN A 45 21.26 14.30 10.07
CA ASN A 45 22.60 14.59 9.59
C ASN A 45 22.72 14.28 8.09
N LYS A 46 22.78 15.32 7.26
CA LYS A 46 22.93 15.18 5.81
C LYS A 46 24.25 14.46 5.58
N ARG A 47 24.22 13.23 5.04
CA ARG A 47 25.31 12.82 4.16
C ARG A 47 25.37 13.88 3.07
N LYS A 48 26.39 14.72 3.10
CA LYS A 48 26.74 15.57 1.96
C LYS A 48 27.35 14.62 0.93
N GLU A 49 26.51 13.91 0.20
CA GLU A 49 26.94 13.41 -1.09
C GLU A 49 27.16 14.65 -1.93
N THR A 50 28.43 14.94 -2.20
CA THR A 50 28.83 15.94 -3.16
C THR A 50 28.31 15.46 -4.50
N ILE A 51 27.10 15.86 -4.89
CA ILE A 51 26.68 15.79 -6.29
C ILE A 51 27.63 16.75 -6.99
N SER A 52 28.75 16.20 -7.47
CA SER A 52 29.67 16.88 -8.38
C SER A 52 28.81 17.59 -9.41
N LYS A 53 29.02 18.89 -9.62
CA LYS A 53 28.30 19.70 -10.60
C LYS A 53 28.24 18.93 -11.93
N ILE A 54 27.14 18.23 -12.18
CA ILE A 54 26.92 17.55 -13.44
C ILE A 54 26.73 18.71 -14.41
N LYS A 55 27.71 18.91 -15.31
CA LYS A 55 27.53 19.83 -16.43
C LYS A 55 26.33 19.30 -17.20
N PHE A 56 25.22 20.05 -17.17
CA PHE A 56 24.09 19.78 -18.05
C PHE A 56 24.52 20.14 -19.48
N GLU A 57 25.13 19.19 -20.17
CA GLU A 57 25.29 19.27 -21.61
C GLU A 57 23.91 19.20 -22.27
N LYS A 58 23.76 19.92 -23.39
CA LYS A 58 22.49 19.95 -24.12
C LYS A 58 22.19 18.55 -24.66
N ILE A 59 21.14 17.93 -24.12
CA ILE A 59 20.64 16.62 -24.53
C ILE A 59 20.27 16.68 -26.01
N THR A 60 20.90 15.84 -26.84
CA THR A 60 20.60 15.73 -28.26
C THR A 60 19.33 14.90 -28.48
N GLU A 61 18.72 14.96 -29.67
CA GLU A 61 17.54 14.13 -29.98
C GLU A 61 17.84 12.63 -29.89
N GLN A 62 19.08 12.23 -30.18
CA GLN A 62 19.51 10.84 -30.05
C GLN A 62 19.58 10.40 -28.58
N ASP A 63 19.99 11.31 -27.68
CA ASP A 63 20.00 11.08 -26.24
C ASP A 63 18.58 10.96 -25.68
N LYS A 64 17.61 11.70 -26.21
CA LYS A 64 16.20 11.56 -25.81
C LYS A 64 15.65 10.18 -26.14
N LEU A 65 15.96 9.66 -27.32
CA LEU A 65 15.56 8.32 -27.76
C LEU A 65 16.22 7.22 -26.91
N SER A 66 17.50 7.37 -26.55
CA SER A 66 18.19 6.40 -25.69
C SER A 66 17.65 6.42 -24.25
N ILE A 67 17.41 7.62 -23.69
CA ILE A 67 16.81 7.80 -22.36
C ILE A 67 15.38 7.23 -22.33
N ALA A 68 14.57 7.47 -23.36
CA ALA A 68 13.23 6.91 -23.46
C ALA A 68 13.28 5.36 -23.48
N LYS A 69 14.18 4.78 -24.26
CA LYS A 69 14.37 3.32 -24.29
C LYS A 69 14.81 2.76 -22.94
N GLU A 70 15.67 3.46 -22.20
CA GLU A 70 16.11 3.05 -20.87
C GLU A 70 14.99 3.16 -19.82
N LEU A 71 14.25 4.27 -19.81
CA LEU A 71 13.10 4.50 -18.92
C LEU A 71 11.96 3.50 -19.16
N HIS A 72 11.70 3.16 -20.41
CA HIS A 72 10.66 2.21 -20.80
C HIS A 72 11.15 0.76 -20.83
N LYS A 73 12.44 0.52 -20.57
CA LYS A 73 12.95 -0.85 -20.41
C LYS A 73 12.33 -1.43 -19.14
N PRO A 74 11.70 -2.62 -19.19
CA PRO A 74 11.19 -3.25 -17.98
C PRO A 74 12.34 -3.47 -17.00
N LEU A 75 12.21 -2.93 -15.80
CA LEU A 75 13.16 -3.13 -14.70
C LEU A 75 13.04 -4.58 -14.20
N SER A 76 13.68 -5.51 -14.90
CA SER A 76 13.77 -6.91 -14.47
C SER A 76 14.89 -7.07 -13.44
N SER A 77 14.65 -6.66 -12.21
CA SER A 77 15.56 -7.01 -11.10
C SER A 77 15.34 -8.47 -10.70
N ARG A 78 16.38 -9.30 -10.84
CA ARG A 78 16.41 -10.66 -10.29
C ARG A 78 16.89 -10.60 -8.84
N PHE A 79 15.97 -10.31 -7.93
CA PHE A 79 16.25 -10.42 -6.50
C PHE A 79 15.89 -11.82 -5.99
N PRO A 80 16.59 -12.35 -4.97
CA PRO A 80 16.22 -13.60 -4.35
C PRO A 80 14.83 -13.46 -3.72
N LYS A 81 13.86 -14.25 -4.20
CA LYS A 81 12.52 -14.37 -3.62
C LYS A 81 12.47 -15.63 -2.75
N ARG A 82 11.70 -15.57 -1.66
CA ARG A 82 11.35 -16.77 -0.91
C ARG A 82 10.52 -17.69 -1.79
N LYS A 83 10.95 -18.95 -1.94
CA LYS A 83 10.16 -19.97 -2.63
C LYS A 83 9.09 -20.50 -1.68
N ILE A 84 7.86 -20.60 -2.18
CA ILE A 84 6.81 -21.40 -1.52
C ILE A 84 7.11 -22.86 -1.88
N LYS A 85 7.27 -23.71 -0.86
CA LYS A 85 7.48 -25.15 -1.03
C LYS A 85 6.25 -25.86 -0.48
N THR A 86 5.74 -26.80 -1.25
CA THR A 86 4.56 -27.60 -0.95
C THR A 86 4.93 -29.05 -1.22
N TYR A 87 4.61 -29.95 -0.30
CA TYR A 87 5.05 -31.34 -0.34
C TYR A 87 3.95 -32.30 -0.79
N GLY A 88 2.68 -31.90 -0.72
CA GLY A 88 1.54 -32.70 -1.14
C GLY A 88 0.25 -31.89 -1.15
N ILE A 89 -0.86 -32.56 -1.48
CA ILE A 89 -2.21 -32.01 -1.43
C ILE A 89 -2.51 -31.61 0.02
N ASP A 90 -3.15 -30.45 0.18
CA ASP A 90 -3.57 -29.88 1.49
C ASP A 90 -2.45 -29.59 2.49
N ASP A 91 -1.19 -29.55 2.03
CA ASP A 91 -0.04 -29.14 2.85
C ASP A 91 -0.05 -27.63 3.14
N LEU A 92 -0.41 -26.83 2.14
CA LEU A 92 -0.45 -25.38 2.26
C LEU A 92 -1.55 -24.77 1.40
N TRP A 93 -2.43 -24.00 2.04
CA TRP A 93 -3.41 -23.19 1.35
C TRP A 93 -3.02 -21.72 1.38
N ALA A 94 -3.20 -21.03 0.25
CA ALA A 94 -3.09 -19.59 0.14
C ALA A 94 -4.49 -18.99 0.15
N ALA A 95 -4.73 -18.01 1.01
CA ALA A 95 -6.02 -17.34 1.12
C ALA A 95 -5.87 -15.83 0.88
N ASP A 96 -6.81 -15.25 0.14
CA ASP A 96 -6.88 -13.81 -0.09
C ASP A 96 -8.35 -13.35 -0.06
N LEU A 97 -8.54 -12.05 0.18
CA LEU A 97 -9.84 -11.41 0.22
C LEU A 97 -9.95 -10.37 -0.89
N ILE A 98 -10.79 -10.67 -1.86
CA ILE A 98 -11.08 -9.77 -2.98
C ILE A 98 -12.15 -8.78 -2.55
N LEU A 99 -11.84 -7.48 -2.63
CA LEU A 99 -12.76 -6.39 -2.28
C LEU A 99 -13.61 -5.99 -3.50
N MET A 100 -14.90 -6.32 -3.48
CA MET A 100 -15.89 -6.01 -4.52
C MET A 100 -16.90 -4.94 -4.06
N LYS A 101 -16.45 -3.97 -3.24
CA LYS A 101 -17.34 -2.98 -2.60
C LYS A 101 -18.21 -2.18 -3.57
N ASN A 102 -17.69 -1.87 -4.75
CA ASN A 102 -18.41 -1.08 -5.76
C ASN A 102 -19.62 -1.81 -6.33
N TYR A 103 -19.65 -3.14 -6.24
CA TYR A 103 -20.70 -4.00 -6.76
C TYR A 103 -21.63 -4.50 -5.65
N GLY A 104 -21.59 -3.88 -4.46
CA GLY A 104 -22.39 -4.30 -3.32
C GLY A 104 -23.89 -4.28 -3.60
N ASP A 105 -24.38 -3.29 -4.33
CA ASP A 105 -25.80 -3.14 -4.65
C ASP A 105 -26.27 -4.22 -5.64
N GLU A 106 -25.43 -4.56 -6.62
CA GLU A 106 -25.68 -5.61 -7.62
C GLU A 106 -25.54 -7.02 -7.02
N ASN A 107 -24.65 -7.18 -6.03
CA ASN A 107 -24.35 -8.44 -5.38
C ASN A 107 -25.09 -8.62 -4.04
N VAL A 108 -26.28 -8.05 -3.86
CA VAL A 108 -27.14 -8.30 -2.68
C VAL A 108 -26.40 -8.05 -1.34
N GLY A 109 -25.55 -7.03 -1.31
CA GLY A 109 -24.74 -6.64 -0.16
C GLY A 109 -23.50 -7.50 0.10
N TYR A 110 -23.11 -8.39 -0.82
CA TYR A 110 -21.82 -9.06 -0.78
C TYR A 110 -20.72 -8.13 -1.29
N LEU A 111 -19.85 -7.72 -0.36
CA LEU A 111 -18.82 -6.72 -0.62
C LEU A 111 -17.45 -7.34 -0.85
N ASN A 112 -17.26 -8.61 -0.47
CA ASN A 112 -15.97 -9.28 -0.57
C ASN A 112 -16.14 -10.73 -0.99
N ILE A 113 -15.08 -11.30 -1.53
CA ILE A 113 -14.98 -12.73 -1.85
C ILE A 113 -13.72 -13.25 -1.16
N LEU A 114 -13.87 -14.28 -0.34
CA LEU A 114 -12.76 -15.02 0.26
C LEU A 114 -12.36 -16.12 -0.73
N ASN A 115 -11.16 -16.02 -1.29
CA ASN A 115 -10.62 -17.02 -2.19
C ASN A 115 -9.51 -17.81 -1.48
N VAL A 116 -9.60 -19.13 -1.50
CA VAL A 116 -8.64 -20.05 -0.87
C VAL A 116 -8.21 -21.05 -1.93
N ILE A 117 -6.90 -21.20 -2.12
CA ILE A 117 -6.32 -22.06 -3.15
C ILE A 117 -5.36 -23.04 -2.50
N ASP A 118 -5.53 -24.34 -2.77
CA ASP A 118 -4.49 -25.33 -2.48
C ASP A 118 -3.30 -25.08 -3.40
N THR A 119 -2.17 -24.76 -2.78
CA THR A 119 -0.97 -24.41 -3.52
C THR A 119 -0.32 -25.61 -4.22
N PHE A 120 -0.69 -26.85 -3.87
CA PHE A 120 -0.22 -28.05 -4.57
C PHE A 120 -1.15 -28.43 -5.72
N SER A 121 -2.42 -28.79 -5.45
CA SER A 121 -3.37 -29.27 -6.48
C SER A 121 -3.91 -28.17 -7.39
N LYS A 122 -3.78 -26.90 -6.99
CA LYS A 122 -4.39 -25.72 -7.63
C LYS A 122 -5.92 -25.71 -7.59
N PHE A 123 -6.52 -26.57 -6.77
CA PHE A 123 -7.94 -26.49 -6.49
C PHE A 123 -8.23 -25.23 -5.66
N ASP A 124 -9.32 -24.55 -5.99
CA ASP A 124 -9.74 -23.32 -5.32
C ASP A 124 -11.17 -23.39 -4.79
N TRP A 125 -11.39 -22.66 -3.71
CA TRP A 125 -12.69 -22.44 -3.09
C TRP A 125 -12.90 -20.95 -2.94
N SER A 126 -14.08 -20.48 -3.31
CA SER A 126 -14.45 -19.07 -3.20
C SER A 126 -15.76 -18.94 -2.43
N GLU A 127 -15.75 -18.12 -1.38
CA GLU A 127 -16.91 -17.86 -0.54
C GLU A 127 -17.25 -16.37 -0.52
N SER A 128 -18.54 -16.05 -0.62
CA SER A 128 -19.00 -14.66 -0.70
C SER A 128 -19.26 -14.06 0.68
N LEU A 129 -18.67 -12.91 0.99
CA LEU A 129 -18.72 -12.30 2.32
C LEU A 129 -19.34 -10.90 2.29
N LYS A 130 -20.37 -10.69 3.13
CA LYS A 130 -21.01 -9.38 3.29
C LYS A 130 -20.12 -8.32 3.94
N LYS A 131 -19.26 -8.72 4.87
CA LYS A 131 -18.28 -7.84 5.53
C LYS A 131 -16.94 -8.55 5.68
N ASN A 132 -15.87 -7.78 5.74
CA ASN A 132 -14.49 -8.26 5.94
C ASN A 132 -14.11 -8.38 7.42
N ASP A 133 -15.10 -8.53 8.30
CA ASP A 133 -14.89 -8.73 9.73
C ASP A 133 -14.35 -10.15 9.98
N GLY A 134 -13.46 -10.30 10.98
CA GLY A 134 -12.87 -11.60 11.31
C GLY A 134 -13.91 -12.71 11.52
N LYS A 135 -15.06 -12.40 12.15
CA LYS A 135 -16.15 -13.37 12.36
C LYS A 135 -16.73 -13.92 11.06
N ASN A 136 -16.89 -13.07 10.04
CA ASN A 136 -17.43 -13.51 8.76
C ASN A 136 -16.40 -14.30 7.96
N VAL A 137 -15.14 -13.85 7.99
CA VAL A 137 -14.03 -14.57 7.36
C VAL A 137 -13.87 -15.96 7.98
N THR A 138 -13.92 -16.08 9.31
CA THR A 138 -13.86 -17.39 9.98
C THR A 138 -15.00 -18.30 9.57
N LYS A 139 -16.24 -17.80 9.52
CA LYS A 139 -17.39 -18.60 9.06
C LYS A 139 -17.24 -19.07 7.61
N GLY A 140 -16.83 -18.20 6.69
CA GLY A 140 -16.58 -18.60 5.31
C GLY A 140 -15.46 -19.63 5.20
N PHE A 141 -14.42 -19.49 6.01
CA PHE A 141 -13.33 -20.47 6.06
C PHE A 141 -13.78 -21.82 6.63
N GLU A 142 -14.67 -21.83 7.64
CA GLU A 142 -15.29 -23.05 8.16
C GLU A 142 -16.11 -23.79 7.09
N GLU A 143 -16.84 -23.06 6.24
CA GLU A 143 -17.60 -23.62 5.12
C GLU A 143 -16.68 -24.22 4.06
N ILE A 144 -15.58 -23.54 3.74
CA ILE A 144 -14.55 -24.05 2.83
C ILE A 144 -13.93 -25.34 3.38
N ILE A 145 -13.52 -25.37 4.65
CA ILE A 145 -12.92 -26.57 5.28
C ILE A 145 -13.90 -27.75 5.25
N LYS A 146 -15.19 -27.52 5.54
CA LYS A 146 -16.22 -28.58 5.46
C LYS A 146 -16.32 -29.15 4.06
N THR A 147 -16.24 -28.29 3.05
CA THR A 147 -16.32 -28.69 1.63
C THR A 147 -15.07 -29.43 1.19
N ALA A 148 -13.89 -29.00 1.63
CA ALA A 148 -12.63 -29.66 1.36
C ALA A 148 -12.56 -31.07 1.96
N ASN A 149 -13.04 -31.26 3.20
CA ASN A 149 -13.04 -32.57 3.89
C ASN A 149 -14.04 -33.59 3.33
N LEU A 150 -14.87 -33.21 2.36
CA LEU A 150 -15.82 -34.11 1.69
C LEU A 150 -15.22 -34.79 0.45
N HIS A 151 -14.03 -34.39 0.04
CA HIS A 151 -13.26 -34.97 -1.06
C HIS A 151 -12.15 -35.90 -0.56
#